data_AF-K2CTG7-F1
#
_entry.id   AF-K2CTG7-F1
#
_cell.length_a   1.000
_cell.length_b   1.000
_cell.length_c   1.000
_cell.angle_alpha   90.00
_cell.angle_beta   90.00
_cell.angle_gamma   90.00
#
_symmetry.space_group_name_H-M   'P 1'
#
loop_
_entity.id
_entity.type
_entity.pdbx_description
1 polymer ?
#
loop_
_entity_poly.entity_id
_entity_poly.type
_entity_poly.pdbx_seq_one_letter_code
_entity_poly.pdbx_strand_id
1 'polypeptide(L)'
;MQRNINHQLLIVTLLAVLVFMPCRHVAARTPAPEIATVDLTSLIAMHPAMAAYDPNMQAFKVSRPRQQFIQDRSRMAGDKAKKIDELRSRIKALESQLSAEKQRHIRDEAQQKTDFDKAMAKLATEAVRLHLQVFRNKEAETRQSHTARLRSLKLQIDQINRQIENENADMLSDRFTTPAETRQ
;
A
#
# COMPACT_ATOMS: atom_id res chain seq x y z
N MET A 1 -82.73 -50.22 -31.25
CA MET A 1 -81.75 -49.32 -31.90
C MET A 1 -81.30 -48.17 -30.96
N GLN A 2 -80.98 -48.42 -29.68
CA GLN A 2 -80.65 -47.36 -28.70
C GLN A 2 -79.39 -47.63 -27.86
N ARG A 3 -78.76 -48.82 -27.94
CA ARG A 3 -77.50 -49.13 -27.22
C ARG A 3 -76.23 -48.58 -27.90
N ASN A 4 -76.27 -48.34 -29.21
CA ASN A 4 -75.07 -47.96 -29.97
C ASN A 4 -74.72 -46.46 -29.87
N ILE A 5 -75.68 -45.61 -29.49
CA ILE A 5 -75.51 -44.15 -29.44
C ILE A 5 -74.70 -43.73 -28.19
N ASN A 6 -74.91 -44.41 -27.05
CA ASN A 6 -74.19 -44.11 -25.80
C ASN A 6 -72.70 -44.50 -25.86
N HIS A 7 -72.37 -45.55 -26.63
CA HIS A 7 -70.96 -45.94 -26.84
C HIS A 7 -70.22 -44.98 -27.77
N GLN A 8 -70.90 -44.41 -28.77
CA GLN A 8 -70.29 -43.41 -29.65
C GLN A 8 -69.96 -42.12 -28.91
N LEU A 9 -70.82 -41.66 -28.00
CA LEU A 9 -70.54 -40.49 -27.15
C LEU A 9 -69.35 -40.71 -26.20
N LEU A 10 -69.19 -41.91 -25.63
CA LEU A 10 -68.05 -42.27 -24.79
C LEU A 10 -66.72 -42.34 -25.56
N ILE A 11 -66.77 -42.80 -26.81
CA ILE A 11 -65.58 -42.89 -27.67
C ILE A 11 -65.11 -41.48 -28.08
N VAL A 12 -66.05 -40.57 -28.37
CA VAL A 12 -65.74 -39.18 -28.75
C VAL A 12 -65.17 -38.37 -27.58
N THR A 13 -65.68 -38.56 -26.36
CA THR A 13 -65.14 -37.89 -25.17
C THR A 13 -63.76 -38.41 -24.78
N LEU A 14 -63.52 -39.72 -24.92
CA LEU A 14 -62.20 -40.32 -24.68
C LEU A 14 -61.15 -39.82 -25.69
N LEU A 15 -61.56 -39.63 -26.96
CA LEU A 15 -60.70 -39.07 -28.01
C LEU A 15 -60.38 -37.59 -27.75
N ALA A 16 -61.34 -36.81 -27.25
CA ALA A 16 -61.13 -35.40 -26.93
C ALA A 16 -60.16 -35.18 -25.75
N VAL A 17 -60.15 -36.09 -24.77
CA VAL A 17 -59.19 -36.07 -23.64
C VAL A 17 -57.77 -36.44 -24.09
N LEU A 18 -57.65 -37.32 -25.09
CA LEU A 18 -56.37 -37.73 -25.68
C LEU A 18 -55.72 -36.64 -26.55
N VAL A 19 -56.50 -35.74 -27.14
CA VAL A 19 -56.00 -34.63 -27.98
C VAL A 19 -55.55 -33.42 -27.13
N PHE A 20 -56.07 -33.26 -25.92
CA PHE A 20 -55.71 -32.15 -25.01
C PHE A 20 -54.52 -32.43 -24.08
N MET A 21 -53.89 -33.60 -24.17
CA MET A 21 -52.67 -33.89 -23.42
C MET A 21 -51.46 -33.39 -24.22
N PRO A 22 -50.74 -32.33 -23.77
CA PRO A 22 -49.61 -31.82 -24.52
C PRO A 22 -48.49 -32.87 -24.53
N CYS A 23 -48.07 -33.20 -25.75
CA CYS A 23 -46.83 -33.87 -26.09
C CYS A 23 -45.68 -33.49 -25.14
N ARG A 24 -45.32 -34.40 -24.23
CA ARG A 24 -43.95 -34.46 -23.70
C ARG A 24 -43.19 -35.49 -24.52
N HIS A 25 -42.58 -35.01 -25.59
CA HIS A 25 -41.59 -35.74 -26.36
C HIS A 25 -40.40 -36.12 -25.46
N VAL A 26 -40.20 -37.44 -25.37
CA VAL A 26 -38.94 -38.16 -25.64
C VAL A 26 -37.71 -37.27 -25.88
N ALA A 27 -36.73 -37.39 -24.99
CA ALA A 27 -35.31 -37.29 -25.33
C ALA A 27 -34.49 -38.10 -24.32
N ALA A 28 -34.41 -39.41 -24.56
CA ALA A 28 -33.40 -40.27 -23.94
C ALA A 28 -32.04 -39.99 -24.60
N ARG A 29 -31.25 -39.07 -24.02
CA ARG A 29 -29.80 -38.94 -24.22
C ARG A 29 -29.22 -38.27 -22.97
N THR A 30 -28.53 -39.08 -22.17
CA THR A 30 -27.68 -38.77 -21.01
C THR A 30 -27.36 -37.28 -20.75
N PRO A 31 -27.87 -36.68 -19.66
CA PRO A 31 -27.15 -35.64 -18.94
C PRO A 31 -26.26 -36.30 -17.88
N ALA A 32 -24.98 -35.98 -17.88
CA ALA A 32 -24.09 -36.25 -16.74
C ALA A 32 -24.73 -35.68 -15.46
N PRO A 33 -24.56 -36.30 -14.27
CA PRO A 33 -25.07 -35.70 -13.05
C PRO A 33 -24.30 -34.40 -12.81
N GLU A 34 -24.94 -33.26 -13.07
CA GLU A 34 -24.51 -31.98 -12.54
C GLU A 34 -24.65 -32.07 -11.02
N ILE A 35 -23.59 -32.52 -10.37
CA ILE A 35 -23.38 -32.30 -8.93
C ILE A 35 -23.50 -30.80 -8.76
N ALA A 36 -24.51 -30.37 -8.00
CA ALA A 36 -24.90 -28.98 -7.79
C ALA A 36 -23.70 -28.04 -7.92
N THR A 37 -23.80 -27.05 -8.83
CA THR A 37 -22.83 -25.96 -8.90
C THR A 37 -22.96 -25.16 -7.61
N VAL A 38 -22.31 -25.63 -6.55
CA VAL A 38 -22.23 -24.90 -5.30
C VAL A 38 -21.29 -23.76 -5.57
N ASP A 39 -21.84 -22.55 -5.57
CA ASP A 39 -21.05 -21.34 -5.62
C ASP A 39 -20.02 -21.39 -4.49
N LEU A 40 -18.76 -21.49 -4.89
CA LEU A 40 -17.63 -21.71 -3.99
C LEU A 40 -17.51 -20.55 -3.01
N THR A 41 -17.96 -19.35 -3.39
CA THR A 41 -18.01 -18.18 -2.51
C THR A 41 -19.05 -18.34 -1.41
N SER A 42 -20.22 -18.88 -1.74
CA SER A 42 -21.28 -19.21 -0.79
C SER A 42 -20.87 -20.33 0.18
N LEU A 43 -20.11 -21.33 -0.30
CA LEU A 43 -19.57 -22.40 0.54
C LEU A 43 -18.47 -21.90 1.49
N ILE A 44 -17.58 -21.03 1.02
CA ILE A 44 -16.55 -20.40 1.85
C ILE A 44 -17.19 -19.54 2.95
N ALA A 45 -18.24 -18.77 2.62
CA ALA A 45 -18.97 -17.95 3.60
C ALA A 45 -19.63 -18.77 4.72
N MET A 46 -19.98 -20.04 4.45
CA MET A 46 -20.52 -20.98 5.45
C MET A 46 -19.42 -21.70 6.27
N HIS A 47 -18.14 -21.48 5.97
CA HIS A 47 -17.06 -22.08 6.72
C HIS A 47 -17.01 -21.46 8.14
N PRO A 48 -16.92 -22.26 9.22
CA PRO A 48 -16.91 -21.76 10.60
C PRO A 48 -15.81 -20.71 10.88
N ALA A 49 -14.71 -20.75 10.12
CA ALA A 49 -13.64 -19.73 10.20
C ALA A 49 -14.07 -18.33 9.70
N MET A 50 -15.08 -18.22 8.82
CA MET A 50 -15.62 -16.95 8.34
C MET A 50 -16.53 -16.25 9.36
N ALA A 51 -16.92 -16.91 10.45
CA ALA A 51 -17.78 -16.29 11.48
C ALA A 51 -17.13 -15.06 12.15
N ALA A 52 -15.80 -15.00 12.16
CA ALA A 52 -15.04 -13.85 12.67
C ALA A 52 -14.62 -12.86 11.57
N TYR A 53 -14.90 -13.15 10.29
CA TYR A 53 -14.50 -12.32 9.17
C TYR A 53 -15.45 -11.11 9.01
N ASP A 54 -14.89 -9.92 8.86
CA ASP A 54 -15.64 -8.70 8.57
C ASP A 54 -15.52 -8.34 7.07
N PRO A 55 -16.59 -8.48 6.26
CA PRO A 55 -16.53 -8.25 4.82
C PRO A 55 -16.14 -6.82 4.45
N ASN A 56 -16.48 -5.84 5.30
CA ASN A 56 -16.19 -4.43 5.03
C ASN A 56 -14.71 -4.09 5.21
N MET A 57 -14.03 -4.80 6.11
CA MET A 57 -12.62 -4.59 6.44
C MET A 57 -11.70 -5.63 5.81
N GLN A 58 -12.27 -6.64 5.14
CA GLN A 58 -11.56 -7.77 4.53
C GLN A 58 -10.56 -8.44 5.49
N ALA A 59 -10.94 -8.57 6.76
CA ALA A 59 -10.05 -9.03 7.82
C ALA A 59 -10.80 -9.83 8.88
N PHE A 60 -10.08 -10.69 9.59
CA PHE A 60 -10.65 -11.44 10.71
C PHE A 60 -10.58 -10.62 12.00
N LYS A 61 -11.66 -10.66 12.78
CA LYS A 61 -11.69 -10.14 14.14
C LYS A 61 -10.86 -11.05 15.03
N VAL A 62 -9.80 -10.50 15.60
CA VAL A 62 -8.90 -11.23 16.49
C VAL A 62 -9.57 -11.41 17.86
N SER A 63 -10.13 -12.60 18.14
CA SER A 63 -10.71 -12.96 19.45
C SER A 63 -9.64 -13.47 20.42
N ARG A 64 -8.58 -12.68 20.66
CA ARG A 64 -7.55 -13.04 21.66
C ARG A 64 -8.05 -12.76 23.10
N PRO A 65 -7.65 -13.55 24.11
CA PRO A 65 -7.91 -13.24 25.51
C PRO A 65 -7.35 -11.86 25.86
N ARG A 66 -8.17 -11.01 26.51
CA ARG A 66 -7.83 -9.60 26.81
C ARG A 66 -6.47 -9.42 27.50
N GLN A 67 -6.05 -10.37 28.35
CA GLN A 67 -4.75 -10.31 29.03
C GLN A 67 -3.55 -10.52 28.09
N GLN A 68 -3.61 -11.49 27.18
CA GLN A 68 -2.55 -11.73 26.19
C GLN A 68 -2.42 -10.55 25.22
N PHE A 69 -3.56 -9.99 24.80
CA PHE A 69 -3.58 -8.79 23.96
C PHE A 69 -2.90 -7.58 24.61
N ILE A 70 -3.13 -7.33 25.91
CA ILE A 70 -2.49 -6.22 26.63
C ILE A 70 -0.97 -6.42 26.73
N GLN A 71 -0.51 -7.66 26.96
CA GLN A 71 0.90 -7.98 27.09
C GLN A 71 1.64 -7.87 25.74
N ASP A 72 1.07 -8.42 24.67
CA ASP A 72 1.62 -8.32 23.32
C ASP A 72 1.63 -6.86 22.83
N ARG A 73 0.57 -6.10 23.12
CA ARG A 73 0.50 -4.66 22.81
C ARG A 73 1.57 -3.87 23.53
N SER A 74 1.80 -4.14 24.82
CA SER A 74 2.85 -3.48 25.59
C SER A 74 4.24 -3.77 25.01
N ARG A 75 4.48 -5.03 24.62
CA ARG A 75 5.74 -5.44 23.98
C ARG A 75 5.94 -4.77 22.63
N MET A 76 4.94 -4.82 21.75
CA MET A 76 4.97 -4.19 20.43
C MET A 76 5.13 -2.67 20.51
N ALA A 77 4.43 -2.02 21.45
CA ALA A 77 4.57 -0.59 21.70
C ALA A 77 5.99 -0.24 22.18
N GLY A 78 6.59 -1.07 23.03
CA GLY A 78 7.98 -0.89 23.48
C GLY A 78 8.99 -1.03 22.33
N ASP A 79 8.83 -2.02 21.47
CA ASP A 79 9.73 -2.24 20.32
C ASP A 79 9.59 -1.13 19.26
N LYS A 80 8.36 -0.66 19.01
CA LYS A 80 8.09 0.51 18.14
C LYS A 80 8.64 1.80 18.73
N ALA A 81 8.50 2.02 20.04
CA ALA A 81 9.06 3.20 20.71
C ALA A 81 10.59 3.26 20.58
N LYS A 82 11.28 2.13 20.79
CA LYS A 82 12.73 2.03 20.56
C LYS A 82 13.11 2.39 19.12
N LYS A 83 12.35 1.88 18.14
CA LYS A 83 12.58 2.18 16.73
C LYS A 83 12.38 3.66 16.41
N ILE A 84 11.36 4.29 16.98
CA ILE A 84 11.14 5.74 16.85
C ILE A 84 12.30 6.53 17.47
N ASP A 85 12.80 6.11 18.64
CA ASP A 85 13.95 6.76 19.28
C ASP A 85 15.23 6.62 18.45
N GLU A 86 15.46 5.45 17.85
CA GLU A 86 16.54 5.25 16.88
C GLU A 86 16.39 6.20 15.67
N LEU A 87 15.20 6.30 15.07
CA LEU A 87 14.95 7.22 13.96
C LEU A 87 15.17 8.69 14.35
N ARG A 88 14.75 9.09 15.56
CA ARG A 88 15.01 10.43 16.12
C ARG A 88 16.49 10.70 16.33
N SER A 89 17.26 9.71 16.80
CA SER A 89 18.71 9.85 16.94
C SER A 89 19.39 10.04 15.58
N ARG A 90 18.90 9.37 14.52
CA ARG A 90 19.39 9.55 13.15
C ARG A 90 19.07 10.94 12.62
N ILE A 91 17.89 11.48 12.90
CA ILE A 91 17.54 12.87 12.56
C ILE A 91 18.54 13.84 13.21
N LYS A 92 18.80 13.70 14.52
CA LYS A 92 19.77 14.55 15.22
C LYS A 92 21.17 14.49 14.61
N ALA A 93 21.60 13.30 14.18
CA ALA A 93 22.87 13.13 13.49
C ALA A 93 22.89 13.85 12.13
N LEU A 94 21.82 13.75 11.33
CA LEU A 94 21.68 14.46 10.06
C LEU A 94 21.60 15.98 10.24
N GLU A 95 20.91 16.46 11.28
CA GLU A 95 20.86 17.89 11.63
C GLU A 95 22.24 18.42 12.03
N SER A 96 23.02 17.63 12.77
CA SER A 96 24.41 17.94 13.09
C SER A 96 25.29 17.98 11.83
N GLN A 97 25.12 17.05 10.90
CA GLN A 97 25.82 17.08 9.62
C GLN A 97 25.43 18.32 8.79
N LEU A 98 24.16 18.69 8.80
CA LEU A 98 23.66 19.86 8.09
C LEU A 98 24.22 21.17 8.66
N SER A 99 24.36 21.29 9.99
CA SER A 99 25.01 22.45 10.61
C SER A 99 26.52 22.48 10.34
N ALA A 100 27.18 21.32 10.38
CA ALA A 100 28.60 21.20 10.04
C ALA A 100 28.90 21.57 8.58
N GLU A 101 28.09 21.11 7.63
CA GLU A 101 28.24 21.45 6.21
C GLU A 101 28.04 22.95 5.94
N LYS A 102 27.06 23.59 6.60
CA LYS A 102 26.90 25.05 6.52
C LYS A 102 28.16 25.78 6.99
N GLN A 103 28.74 25.34 8.11
CA GLN A 103 29.95 25.96 8.65
C GLN A 103 31.17 25.72 7.75
N ARG A 104 31.28 24.52 7.16
CA ARG A 104 32.32 24.21 6.16
C ARG A 104 32.20 25.12 4.95
N HIS A 105 31.00 25.28 4.40
CA HIS A 105 30.77 26.16 3.26
C HIS A 105 31.17 27.62 3.54
N ILE A 106 30.82 28.15 4.71
CA ILE A 106 31.23 29.52 5.10
C ILE A 106 32.75 29.66 5.12
N ARG A 107 33.46 28.64 5.66
CA ARG A 107 34.93 28.63 5.68
C ARG A 107 35.51 28.53 4.28
N ASP A 108 34.96 27.65 3.46
CA ASP A 108 35.42 27.43 2.08
C ASP A 108 35.21 28.67 1.22
N GLU A 109 34.07 29.37 1.34
CA GLU A 109 33.84 30.65 0.67
C GLU A 109 34.83 31.74 1.11
N ALA A 110 35.09 31.85 2.42
CA ALA A 110 36.06 32.81 2.94
C ALA A 110 37.49 32.50 2.44
N GLN A 111 37.85 31.21 2.42
CA GLN A 111 39.14 30.76 1.92
C GLN A 111 39.28 31.03 0.41
N GLN A 112 38.25 30.71 -0.39
CA GLN A 112 38.25 30.98 -1.83
C GLN A 112 38.41 32.46 -2.14
N LYS A 113 37.74 33.35 -1.40
CA LYS A 113 37.92 34.81 -1.55
C LYS A 113 39.34 35.24 -1.21
N THR A 114 39.87 34.75 -0.10
CA THR A 114 41.24 35.06 0.34
C THR A 114 42.28 34.60 -0.69
N ASP A 115 42.10 33.41 -1.25
CA ASP A 115 43.01 32.87 -2.27
C ASP A 115 42.87 33.59 -3.61
N PHE A 116 41.67 34.04 -3.96
CA PHE A 116 41.43 34.90 -5.11
C PHE A 116 42.14 36.25 -4.96
N ASP A 117 42.00 36.93 -3.82
CA ASP A 117 42.64 38.22 -3.57
C ASP A 117 44.17 38.14 -3.65
N LYS A 118 44.75 37.05 -3.09
CA LYS A 118 46.20 36.77 -3.19
C LYS A 118 46.66 36.53 -4.63
N ALA A 119 45.84 35.85 -5.44
CA ALA A 119 46.15 35.63 -6.84
C ALA A 119 46.08 36.95 -7.63
N MET A 120 45.08 37.79 -7.35
CA MET A 120 44.88 39.06 -8.06
C MET A 120 46.03 40.05 -7.82
N ALA A 121 46.63 40.07 -6.63
CA ALA A 121 47.75 40.94 -6.31
C ALA A 121 49.01 40.71 -7.19
N LYS A 122 49.10 39.58 -7.92
CA LYS A 122 50.26 39.20 -8.74
C LYS A 122 50.04 39.35 -10.25
N LEU A 123 48.85 39.78 -10.69
CA LEU A 123 48.44 39.71 -12.10
C LEU A 123 48.29 41.10 -12.75
N ALA A 124 48.63 41.18 -14.04
CA ALA A 124 48.33 42.35 -14.87
C ALA A 124 46.83 42.44 -15.20
N THR A 125 46.36 43.65 -15.52
CA THR A 125 44.93 44.02 -15.67
C THR A 125 44.12 43.14 -16.62
N GLU A 126 44.69 42.67 -17.74
CA GLU A 126 43.97 41.78 -18.67
C GLU A 126 43.86 40.35 -18.15
N ALA A 127 44.88 39.84 -17.46
CA ALA A 127 44.86 38.50 -16.86
C ALA A 127 43.89 38.44 -15.66
N VAL A 128 43.72 39.55 -14.94
CA VAL A 128 42.72 39.71 -13.87
C VAL A 128 41.31 39.45 -14.37
N ARG A 129 40.96 39.89 -15.59
CA ARG A 129 39.60 39.70 -16.16
C ARG A 129 39.28 38.21 -16.37
N LEU A 130 40.23 37.44 -16.89
CA LEU A 130 40.05 36.00 -17.11
C LEU A 130 39.90 35.25 -15.78
N HIS A 131 40.76 35.57 -14.80
CA HIS A 131 40.68 34.96 -13.47
C HIS A 131 39.39 35.30 -12.73
N LEU A 132 38.86 36.52 -12.88
CA LEU A 132 37.57 36.92 -12.31
C LEU A 132 36.42 36.06 -12.89
N GLN A 133 36.45 35.78 -14.19
CA GLN A 133 35.43 34.94 -14.83
C GLN A 133 35.52 33.48 -14.35
N VAL A 134 36.73 32.93 -14.25
CA VAL A 134 36.96 31.59 -13.69
C VAL A 134 36.50 31.51 -12.24
N PHE A 135 36.81 32.52 -11.43
CA PHE A 135 36.38 32.59 -10.03
C PHE A 135 34.85 32.60 -9.90
N ARG A 136 34.15 33.42 -10.68
CA ARG A 136 32.68 33.48 -10.67
C ARG A 136 32.05 32.15 -11.08
N ASN A 137 32.61 31.47 -12.08
CA ASN A 137 32.13 30.16 -12.49
C ASN A 137 32.32 29.12 -11.38
N LYS A 138 33.50 29.11 -10.74
CA LYS A 138 33.81 28.20 -9.63
C LYS A 138 32.95 28.48 -8.39
N GLU A 139 32.67 29.74 -8.10
CA GLU A 139 31.76 30.15 -7.02
C GLU A 139 30.33 29.68 -7.32
N ALA A 140 29.85 29.84 -8.55
CA ALA A 140 28.53 29.36 -8.96
C ALA A 140 28.41 27.83 -8.85
N GLU A 141 29.40 27.08 -9.31
CA GLU A 141 29.46 25.62 -9.20
C GLU A 141 29.46 25.16 -7.74
N THR A 142 30.29 25.79 -6.90
CA THR A 142 30.38 25.48 -5.46
C THR A 142 29.03 25.71 -4.77
N ARG A 143 28.37 26.85 -5.05
CA ARG A 143 27.04 27.17 -4.50
C ARG A 143 25.96 26.19 -4.95
N GLN A 144 25.98 25.76 -6.22
CA GLN A 144 25.04 24.77 -6.72
C GLN A 144 25.25 23.41 -6.04
N SER A 145 26.50 22.94 -5.98
CA SER A 145 26.87 21.68 -5.32
C SER A 145 26.48 21.68 -3.85
N HIS A 146 26.77 22.75 -3.11
CA HIS A 146 26.38 22.89 -1.71
C HIS A 146 24.86 22.93 -1.52
N THR A 147 24.13 23.65 -2.38
CA THR A 147 22.67 23.70 -2.33
C THR A 147 22.07 22.30 -2.59
N ALA A 148 22.63 21.54 -3.52
CA ALA A 148 22.21 20.16 -3.79
C ALA A 148 22.43 19.26 -2.57
N ARG A 149 23.59 19.34 -1.91
CA ARG A 149 23.90 18.59 -0.68
C ARG A 149 22.96 18.94 0.48
N LEU A 150 22.68 20.24 0.68
CA LEU A 150 21.73 20.66 1.71
C LEU A 150 20.31 20.15 1.44
N ARG A 151 19.88 20.16 0.17
CA ARG A 151 18.59 19.59 -0.22
C ARG A 151 18.55 18.08 0.00
N SER A 152 19.61 17.35 -0.34
CA SER A 152 19.63 15.89 -0.13
C SER A 152 19.56 15.52 1.36
N LEU A 153 20.28 16.23 2.23
CA LEU A 153 20.19 16.01 3.68
C LEU A 153 18.80 16.32 4.23
N LYS A 154 18.17 17.42 3.77
CA LYS A 154 16.79 17.75 4.15
C LYS A 154 15.79 16.69 3.70
N LEU A 155 15.91 16.20 2.46
CA LEU A 155 15.06 15.13 1.95
C LEU A 155 15.19 13.85 2.78
N GLN A 156 16.40 13.50 3.24
CA GLN A 156 16.61 12.36 4.13
C GLN A 156 15.91 12.55 5.49
N ILE A 157 15.98 13.76 6.06
CA ILE A 157 15.25 14.09 7.30
C ILE A 157 13.74 13.96 7.07
N ASP A 158 13.21 14.50 5.97
CA ASP A 158 11.79 14.42 5.63
C ASP A 158 11.33 12.97 5.42
N GLN A 159 12.15 12.13 4.79
CA GLN A 159 11.88 10.70 4.62
C GLN A 159 11.80 9.97 5.97
N ILE A 160 12.72 10.26 6.89
CA ILE A 160 12.71 9.67 8.23
C ILE A 160 11.51 10.17 9.04
N ASN A 161 11.13 11.45 8.91
CA ASN A 161 9.94 11.99 9.56
C ASN A 161 8.67 11.27 9.08
N ARG A 162 8.52 11.05 7.77
CA ARG A 162 7.41 10.26 7.23
C ARG A 162 7.43 8.81 7.73
N GLN A 163 8.61 8.23 7.89
CA GLN A 163 8.73 6.89 8.46
C GLN A 163 8.25 6.86 9.93
N ILE A 164 8.58 7.87 10.73
CA ILE A 164 8.08 8.00 12.11
C ILE A 164 6.56 8.17 12.12
N GLU A 165 6.00 8.99 11.24
CA GLU A 165 4.54 9.17 11.11
C GLU A 165 3.84 7.86 10.75
N ASN A 166 4.36 7.10 9.80
CA ASN A 166 3.83 5.79 9.43
C ASN A 166 3.91 4.79 10.60
N GLU A 167 5.04 4.74 11.31
CA GLU A 167 5.19 3.85 12.46
C GLU A 167 4.24 4.20 13.61
N ASN A 168 3.92 5.49 13.79
CA ASN A 168 2.90 5.95 14.74
C ASN A 168 1.48 5.61 14.28
N ALA A 169 1.19 5.70 12.98
CA ALA A 169 -0.13 5.37 12.42
C ALA A 169 -0.44 3.88 12.54
N ASP A 170 0.56 3.01 12.31
CA ASP A 170 0.43 1.55 12.48
C ASP A 170 0.00 1.16 13.90
N MET A 171 0.39 1.93 14.93
CA MET A 171 0.00 1.68 16.33
C MET A 171 -1.50 1.87 16.61
N LEU A 172 -2.26 2.48 15.69
CA LEU A 172 -3.69 2.78 15.87
C LEU A 172 -4.64 1.72 15.26
N SER A 173 -4.15 0.84 14.36
CA SER A 173 -4.97 -0.11 13.59
C SER A 173 -5.10 -1.50 14.26
N ASP A 174 -5.69 -1.55 15.46
CA ASP A 174 -5.49 -2.67 16.40
C ASP A 174 -6.74 -3.56 16.63
N ARG A 175 -7.78 -3.45 15.79
CA ARG A 175 -9.04 -4.24 15.91
C ARG A 175 -9.17 -5.39 14.92
N PHE A 176 -8.33 -5.43 13.89
CA PHE A 176 -8.41 -6.38 12.79
C PHE A 176 -7.03 -6.98 12.52
N THR A 177 -6.98 -8.21 11.96
CA THR A 177 -5.72 -8.78 11.48
C THR A 177 -5.06 -7.82 10.49
N THR A 178 -3.75 -7.62 10.62
CA THR A 178 -3.02 -6.82 9.63
C THR A 178 -3.08 -7.52 8.27
N PRO A 179 -3.03 -6.80 7.12
CA PRO A 179 -3.06 -7.42 5.80
C PRO A 179 -1.95 -8.48 5.58
N ALA A 180 -0.86 -8.39 6.35
CA ALA A 180 0.21 -9.38 6.35
C ALA A 180 -0.17 -10.69 7.07
N GLU A 181 -0.97 -10.62 8.14
CA GLU A 181 -1.51 -11.78 8.86
C GLU A 181 -2.63 -12.47 8.08
N THR A 182 -3.40 -11.75 7.26
CA THR A 182 -4.52 -12.30 6.47
C THR A 182 -4.09 -13.10 5.22
N ARG A 183 -2.81 -13.03 4.81
CA ARG A 183 -2.29 -13.66 3.57
C ARG A 183 -1.47 -14.95 3.80
N GLN A 184 -1.29 -15.36 5.06
CA GLN A 184 -0.67 -16.65 5.40
C GLN A 184 -1.68 -17.79 5.30
#